data_AF-A0A2V8DSU1-F1
#
_entry.id   AF-A0A2V8DSU1-F1
#
_cell.length_a   1.000
_cell.length_b   1.000
_cell.length_c   1.000
_cell.angle_alpha   90.00
_cell.angle_beta   90.00
_cell.angle_gamma   90.00
#
_symmetry.space_group_name_H-M   'P 1'
#
loop_
_entity.id
_entity.type
_entity.pdbx_description
1 polymer ?
#
loop_
_entity_poly.entity_id
_entity_poly.type
_entity_poly.pdbx_seq_one_letter_code
_entity_poly.pdbx_strand_id
1 'polypeptide(L)' 'MNINKYTEKAREAVAAAIELARQSNNPQLEPEHLLVALVEQREGIVPELLR' A
#
# COMPACT_ATOMS: atom_id res chain seq x y z
N MET A 1 -13.76 -4.51 3.54
CA MET A 1 -12.55 -5.33 3.31
C MET A 1 -12.21 -6.06 4.61
N ASN A 2 -11.93 -7.38 4.58
CA ASN A 2 -11.43 -8.08 5.77
C ASN A 2 -9.90 -8.19 5.68
N ILE A 3 -9.20 -7.19 6.23
CA ILE A 3 -7.74 -7.07 6.15
C ILE A 3 -7.01 -8.23 6.84
N ASN A 4 -7.65 -8.90 7.80
CA ASN A 4 -7.06 -10.03 8.52
C ASN A 4 -6.83 -11.26 7.63
N LYS A 5 -7.49 -11.32 6.46
CA LYS A 5 -7.29 -12.40 5.48
C LYS A 5 -6.12 -12.15 4.52
N TYR A 6 -5.46 -11.00 4.62
CA TYR A 6 -4.36 -10.64 3.73
C TYR A 6 -3.03 -11.14 4.30
N THR A 7 -2.04 -11.27 3.43
CA THR A 7 -0.66 -11.55 3.84
C THR A 7 -0.12 -10.40 4.69
N GLU A 8 0.88 -10.67 5.53
CA GLU A 8 1.53 -9.64 6.35
C GLU A 8 1.95 -8.42 5.52
N LYS A 9 2.70 -8.65 4.43
CA LYS A 9 3.13 -7.59 3.50
C LYS A 9 1.97 -6.82 2.89
N ALA A 10 0.85 -7.46 2.54
CA ALA A 10 -0.31 -6.74 2.01
C ALA A 10 -0.97 -5.85 3.08
N ARG A 11 -0.98 -6.27 4.35
CA ARG A 11 -1.49 -5.43 5.46
C ARG A 11 -0.57 -4.24 5.71
N GLU A 12 0.74 -4.45 5.68
CA GLU A 12 1.75 -3.37 5.75
C GLU A 12 1.56 -2.35 4.62
N ALA A 13 1.36 -2.80 3.38
CA ALA A 13 1.15 -1.93 2.24
C ALA A 13 -0.11 -1.08 2.38
N VAL A 14 -1.22 -1.67 2.87
CA VAL A 14 -2.45 -0.90 3.15
C VAL A 14 -2.22 0.14 4.24
N ALA A 15 -1.49 -0.20 5.31
CA ALA A 15 -1.16 0.75 6.37
C ALA A 15 -0.29 1.91 5.85
N ALA A 16 0.72 1.61 5.03
CA ALA A 16 1.56 2.61 4.39
C ALA A 16 0.77 3.51 3.43
N ALA A 17 -0.18 2.96 2.67
CA ALA A 17 -1.03 3.71 1.76
C ALA A 17 -1.95 4.71 2.50
N ILE A 18 -2.49 4.33 3.66
CA ILE A 18 -3.29 5.22 4.51
C ILE A 18 -2.43 6.39 5.03
N GLU A 19 -1.21 6.09 5.48
CA GLU A 19 -0.27 7.13 5.93
C GLU A 19 0.12 8.07 4.77
N LEU A 20 0.33 7.54 3.57
CA LEU A 20 0.62 8.33 2.38
C LEU A 20 -0.54 9.28 2.02
N ALA A 21 -1.79 8.80 2.07
CA ALA A 21 -2.96 9.64 1.87
C ALA A 21 -3.04 10.77 2.92
N ARG A 22 -2.78 10.45 4.19
CA ARG A 22 -2.74 11.42 5.29
C ARG A 22 -1.66 12.48 5.08
N GLN A 23 -0.45 12.08 4.72
CA GLN A 23 0.67 12.99 4.44
C GLN A 23 0.41 13.88 3.23
N SER A 24 -0.34 13.38 2.26
CA SER A 24 -0.74 14.12 1.05
C SER A 24 -1.95 15.03 1.27
N ASN A 25 -2.49 15.12 2.48
CA ASN A 25 -3.74 15.82 2.81
C ASN A 25 -4.95 15.34 1.98
N ASN A 26 -4.92 14.08 1.53
CA ASN A 26 -6.02 13.47 0.80
C ASN A 26 -6.99 12.85 1.81
N PRO A 27 -8.27 13.25 1.82
CA PRO A 27 -9.24 12.80 2.82
C PRO A 27 -9.66 11.34 2.66
N GLN A 28 -9.37 10.74 1.50
CA GLN A 28 -9.73 9.37 1.17
C GLN A 28 -8.51 8.59 0.69
N LEU A 29 -8.49 7.31 1.03
CA LEU A 29 -7.54 6.37 0.48
C LEU A 29 -7.95 6.04 -0.96
N GLU A 30 -7.22 6.59 -1.91
CA GLU A 30 -7.37 6.28 -3.33
C GLU A 30 -6.40 5.19 -3.81
N PRO A 31 -6.70 4.45 -4.90
CA PRO A 31 -5.85 3.38 -5.43
C PRO A 31 -4.41 3.78 -5.72
N GLU A 32 -4.15 5.04 -6.07
CA GLU A 32 -2.82 5.58 -6.35
C GLU A 32 -1.92 5.50 -5.11
N HIS A 33 -2.45 5.75 -3.91
CA HIS A 33 -1.69 5.63 -2.67
C HIS A 33 -1.29 4.18 -2.41
N LEU A 34 -2.20 3.24 -2.67
CA LEU A 34 -1.93 1.82 -2.52
C LEU A 34 -0.91 1.34 -3.55
N LEU A 35 -1.00 1.82 -4.79
CA LEU A 35 -0.02 1.51 -5.81
C LEU A 35 1.37 1.98 -5.41
N VAL A 36 1.53 3.24 -5.00
CA VAL A 36 2.82 3.77 -4.53
C VAL A 36 3.34 2.95 -3.36
N ALA A 37 2.51 2.68 -2.35
CA ALA A 37 2.91 1.87 -1.20
C ALA A 37 3.37 0.45 -1.59
N LEU A 38 2.73 -0.18 -2.57
CA LEU A 38 3.12 -1.50 -3.08
C LEU A 38 4.41 -1.48 -3.91
N VAL A 39 4.61 -0.44 -4.73
CA VAL A 39 5.80 -0.28 -5.57
C VAL A 39 7.03 0.09 -4.74
N GLU A 40 6.86 0.82 -3.64
CA GLU A 40 7.96 1.21 -2.75
C GLU A 40 8.21 0.18 -1.63
N GLN A 41 7.34 -0.82 -1.47
CA GLN A 41 7.46 -1.84 -0.44
C GLN A 41 8.71 -2.72 -0.65
N ARG A 42 9.70 -2.56 0.24
CA ARG A 42 10.88 -3.43 0.29
C ARG A 42 10.48 -4.88 0.56
N GLU A 43 11.09 -5.79 -0.20
CA GLU A 43 10.80 -7.24 -0.16
C GLU A 43 9.35 -7.59 -0.53
N GLY A 44 8.59 -6.64 -1.07
CA GLY A 44 7.31 -6.90 -1.72
C GLY A 44 7.53 -7.58 -3.08
N ILE A 45 6.51 -8.31 -3.55
CA ILE A 45 6.55 -8.94 -4.88
C ILE A 45 6.24 -7.94 -6.01
N VAL A 46 5.49 -6.88 -5.72
CA VAL A 46 5.03 -5.90 -6.72
C VAL A 46 6.18 -5.17 -7.43
N PRO A 47 7.24 -4.70 -6.74
CA PRO A 47 8.38 -4.06 -7.41
C PRO A 47 9.08 -5.00 -8.41
N GLU A 48 9.14 -6.31 -8.12
CA GLU A 48 9.74 -7.31 -9.01
C GLU A 48 8.87 -7.57 -10.26
N LEU A 49 7.54 -7.48 -10.14
CA LEU A 49 6.59 -7.70 -11.23
C LEU A 49 6.58 -6.58 -12.28
N LEU A 50 7.05 -5.38 -11.92
CA LEU A 50 7.05 -4.20 -12.79
C LEU A 50 8.37 -3.98 -13.53
N ARG A 51 9.37 -4.85 -13.35
CA ARG A 51 10.66 -4.77 -14.03
C ARG A 51 10.66 -5.40 -15.41
#